data_AF-A0A964G5S6-F1
#
_entry.id   AF-A0A964G5S6-F1
#
_cell.length_a   1.000
_cell.length_b   1.000
_cell.length_c   1.000
_cell.angle_alpha   90.00
_cell.angle_beta   90.00
_cell.angle_gamma   90.00
#
_symmetry.space_group_name_H-M   'P 1'
#
loop_
_entity.id
_entity.type
_entity.pdbx_description
1 polymer ?
#
loop_
_entity_poly.entity_id
_entity_poly.type
_entity_poly.pdbx_seq_one_letter_code
_entity_poly.pdbx_strand_id
1 'polypeptide(L)'
;MDKLQTDIEAICSQIEALRRERQQLSTGAIAPAGDSPQAIADAYRRHARETAQVSAEVKGIDDAIAALSAQLNQKQQLSVNLQRISPMEQQVEEGRELARGHAERINELAAQLSGEVKELKAIADQISPSYWQVYYKPFITGFKSISVPYVRSDGDVWTIVNRVV
;
A
#
# COMPACT_ATOMS: atom_id res chain seq x y z
N MET A 1 -13.23 1.62 -4.17
CA MET A 1 -13.56 1.23 -2.79
C MET A 1 -14.98 0.67 -2.72
N ASP A 2 -15.99 1.43 -3.17
CA ASP A 2 -17.41 1.01 -3.09
C ASP A 2 -17.74 -0.36 -3.68
N LYS A 3 -17.26 -0.68 -4.89
CA LYS A 3 -17.49 -2.01 -5.53
C LYS A 3 -16.91 -3.18 -4.73
N LEU A 4 -15.76 -2.98 -4.08
CA LEU A 4 -15.11 -4.04 -3.31
C LEU A 4 -15.83 -4.28 -1.98
N GLN A 5 -16.36 -3.21 -1.38
CA GLN A 5 -17.17 -3.27 -0.16
C GLN A 5 -18.52 -3.94 -0.43
N THR A 6 -19.20 -3.59 -1.53
CA THR A 6 -20.46 -4.22 -1.94
C THR A 6 -20.28 -5.71 -2.26
N ASP A 7 -19.18 -6.09 -2.91
CA ASP A 7 -18.86 -7.50 -3.16
C ASP A 7 -18.67 -8.29 -1.85
N ILE A 8 -18.01 -7.71 -0.84
CA ILE A 8 -17.81 -8.35 0.46
C ILE A 8 -19.16 -8.55 1.16
N GLU A 9 -20.02 -7.53 1.16
CA GLU A 9 -21.37 -7.60 1.75
C GLU A 9 -22.26 -8.64 1.05
N ALA A 10 -22.16 -8.75 -0.27
CA ALA A 10 -22.88 -9.75 -1.05
C ALA A 10 -22.42 -11.18 -0.70
N ILE A 11 -21.11 -11.42 -0.57
CA ILE A 11 -20.57 -12.73 -0.17
C ILE A 11 -20.98 -13.09 1.25
N CYS A 12 -20.92 -12.15 2.20
CA CYS A 12 -21.41 -12.35 3.56
C CYS A 12 -22.89 -12.78 3.56
N SER A 13 -23.72 -12.06 2.83
CA SER A 13 -25.16 -12.33 2.72
C SER A 13 -25.44 -13.72 2.14
N GLN A 14 -24.67 -14.15 1.12
CA GLN A 14 -24.80 -15.47 0.50
C GLN A 14 -24.39 -16.59 1.45
N ILE A 15 -23.31 -16.40 2.22
CA ILE A 15 -22.87 -17.37 3.25
C ILE A 15 -23.96 -17.54 4.32
N GLU A 16 -24.59 -16.44 4.76
CA GLU A 16 -25.68 -16.51 5.73
C GLU A 16 -26.91 -17.25 5.20
N ALA A 17 -27.28 -17.01 3.93
CA ALA A 17 -28.38 -17.72 3.28
C ALA A 17 -28.12 -19.23 3.23
N LEU A 18 -26.93 -19.65 2.78
CA LEU A 18 -26.52 -21.05 2.73
C LEU A 18 -26.49 -21.71 4.12
N ARG A 19 -26.07 -20.98 5.16
CA ARG A 19 -26.11 -21.48 6.55
C ARG A 19 -27.53 -21.71 7.04
N ARG A 20 -28.50 -20.86 6.66
CA ARG A 20 -29.92 -21.06 7.00
C ARG A 20 -30.50 -22.25 6.26
N GLU A 21 -30.19 -22.40 4.97
CA GLU A 21 -30.60 -23.55 4.17
C GLU A 21 -30.09 -24.86 4.77
N ARG A 22 -28.81 -24.91 5.17
CA ARG A 22 -28.23 -26.06 5.87
C ARG A 22 -28.98 -26.44 7.15
N GLN A 23 -29.45 -25.46 7.93
CA GLN A 23 -30.18 -25.71 9.18
C GLN A 23 -31.60 -26.27 8.94
N GLN A 24 -32.17 -26.04 7.75
CA GLN A 24 -33.50 -26.50 7.38
C GLN A 24 -33.50 -27.93 6.80
N LEU A 25 -32.35 -28.40 6.33
CA LEU A 25 -32.19 -29.77 5.84
C LEU A 25 -32.19 -30.77 7.01
N SER A 26 -33.28 -31.51 7.16
CA SER A 26 -33.42 -32.59 8.14
C SER A 26 -34.19 -33.76 7.54
N THR A 27 -33.77 -34.99 7.85
CA THR A 27 -34.49 -36.21 7.46
C THR A 27 -35.59 -36.52 8.48
N GLY A 28 -36.82 -36.73 8.01
CA GLY A 28 -37.94 -37.14 8.84
C GLY A 28 -37.77 -38.55 9.44
N ALA A 29 -38.51 -38.84 10.50
CA ALA A 29 -38.47 -40.16 11.16
C ALA A 29 -38.98 -41.28 10.24
N ILE A 30 -38.43 -42.49 10.40
CA ILE A 30 -38.85 -43.67 9.65
C ILE A 30 -40.31 -44.01 10.00
N ALA A 31 -41.22 -43.88 9.03
CA ALA A 31 -42.63 -44.24 9.18
C ALA A 31 -43.00 -45.38 8.20
N PRO A 32 -43.14 -46.63 8.68
CA PRO A 32 -43.65 -47.73 7.88
C PRO A 32 -45.11 -47.52 7.49
N ALA A 33 -45.51 -47.94 6.29
CA ALA A 33 -46.91 -47.90 5.84
C ALA A 33 -47.80 -49.01 6.46
N GLY A 34 -47.21 -49.88 7.29
CA GLY A 34 -47.86 -50.98 8.00
C GLY A 34 -46.83 -51.96 8.60
N ASP A 35 -47.31 -52.95 9.35
CA ASP A 35 -46.47 -53.89 10.11
C ASP A 35 -45.95 -55.10 9.29
N SER A 36 -46.19 -55.11 7.97
CA SER A 36 -45.69 -56.19 7.14
C SER A 36 -44.16 -56.09 7.01
N PRO A 37 -43.43 -57.23 6.98
CA PRO A 37 -41.97 -57.24 6.83
C PRO A 37 -41.49 -56.47 5.58
N GLN A 38 -42.27 -56.49 4.50
CA GLN A 38 -41.96 -55.80 3.26
C GLN A 38 -42.18 -54.28 3.38
N ALA A 39 -43.26 -53.84 4.04
CA ALA A 39 -43.51 -52.42 4.30
C ALA A 39 -42.43 -51.80 5.21
N ILE A 40 -41.94 -52.57 6.19
CA ILE A 40 -40.80 -52.17 7.02
C ILE A 40 -39.53 -52.06 6.17
N ALA A 41 -39.18 -53.09 5.40
CA ALA A 41 -37.99 -53.06 4.54
C ALA A 41 -38.01 -51.90 3.52
N ASP A 42 -39.17 -51.58 2.96
CA ASP A 42 -39.33 -50.47 2.01
C ASP A 42 -39.24 -49.09 2.68
N ALA A 43 -39.70 -48.94 3.92
CA ALA A 43 -39.52 -47.72 4.69
C ALA A 43 -38.04 -47.45 5.00
N TYR A 44 -37.29 -48.48 5.43
CA TYR A 44 -35.85 -48.35 5.68
C TYR A 44 -35.05 -48.10 4.40
N ARG A 45 -35.42 -48.74 3.27
CA ARG A 45 -34.76 -48.48 1.97
C ARG A 45 -34.99 -47.06 1.46
N ARG A 46 -36.21 -46.51 1.62
CA ARG A 46 -36.50 -45.11 1.27
C ARG A 46 -35.74 -44.14 2.15
N HIS A 47 -35.79 -44.33 3.47
CA HIS A 47 -35.04 -43.49 4.41
C HIS A 47 -33.54 -43.50 4.11
N ALA A 48 -32.93 -44.66 3.83
CA ALA A 48 -31.52 -44.73 3.46
C ALA A 48 -31.16 -43.91 2.21
N ARG A 49 -32.05 -43.89 1.20
CA ARG A 49 -31.87 -43.06 -0.02
C ARG A 49 -32.02 -41.57 0.27
N GLU A 50 -33.03 -41.20 1.03
CA GLU A 50 -33.29 -39.81 1.43
C GLU A 50 -32.15 -39.26 2.31
N THR A 51 -31.65 -40.05 3.26
CA THR A 51 -30.48 -39.67 4.08
C THR A 51 -29.22 -39.51 3.23
N ALA A 52 -29.00 -40.37 2.23
CA ALA A 52 -27.86 -40.23 1.32
C ALA A 52 -27.96 -38.93 0.48
N GLN A 53 -29.16 -38.59 0.01
CA GLN A 53 -29.39 -37.35 -0.74
C GLN A 53 -29.19 -36.11 0.12
N VAL A 54 -29.80 -36.06 1.31
CA VAL A 54 -29.63 -34.94 2.25
C VAL A 54 -28.17 -34.79 2.67
N SER A 55 -27.45 -35.89 2.90
CA SER A 55 -26.02 -35.83 3.21
C SER A 55 -25.18 -35.26 2.07
N ALA A 56 -25.53 -35.54 0.82
CA ALA A 56 -24.84 -34.98 -0.34
C ALA A 56 -25.14 -33.48 -0.51
N GLU A 57 -26.39 -33.07 -0.29
CA GLU A 57 -26.80 -31.65 -0.34
C GLU A 57 -26.12 -30.84 0.77
N VAL A 58 -26.12 -31.34 2.02
CA VAL A 58 -25.40 -30.69 3.14
C VAL A 58 -23.91 -30.54 2.83
N LYS A 59 -23.28 -31.58 2.26
CA LYS A 59 -21.87 -31.50 1.85
C LYS A 59 -21.65 -30.44 0.76
N GLY A 60 -22.53 -30.37 -0.25
CA GLY A 60 -22.47 -29.36 -1.29
C GLY A 60 -22.58 -27.93 -0.75
N ILE A 61 -23.45 -27.72 0.24
CA ILE A 61 -23.60 -26.43 0.93
C ILE A 61 -22.33 -26.12 1.75
N ASP A 62 -21.77 -27.09 2.46
CA ASP A 62 -20.53 -26.92 3.23
C ASP A 62 -19.34 -26.57 2.31
N ASP A 63 -19.21 -27.24 1.16
CA ASP A 63 -18.18 -26.95 0.16
C ASP A 63 -18.38 -25.54 -0.45
N ALA A 64 -19.61 -25.13 -0.73
CA ALA A 64 -19.93 -23.79 -1.23
C ALA A 64 -19.61 -22.69 -0.19
N ILE A 65 -19.93 -22.91 1.08
CA ILE A 65 -19.57 -22.01 2.19
C ILE A 65 -18.05 -21.90 2.31
N ALA A 66 -17.32 -23.01 2.18
CA ALA A 66 -15.86 -23.01 2.25
C ALA A 66 -15.24 -22.19 1.10
N ALA A 67 -15.71 -22.38 -0.13
CA ALA A 67 -15.26 -21.62 -1.29
C ALA A 67 -15.54 -20.11 -1.16
N LEU A 68 -16.76 -19.74 -0.73
CA LEU A 68 -17.14 -18.34 -0.52
C LEU A 68 -16.34 -17.69 0.62
N SER A 69 -16.08 -18.44 1.70
CA SER A 69 -15.24 -17.97 2.82
C SER A 69 -13.80 -17.71 2.40
N ALA A 70 -13.23 -18.56 1.54
CA ALA A 70 -11.91 -18.35 0.97
C ALA A 70 -11.86 -17.08 0.09
N GLN A 71 -12.88 -16.87 -0.74
CA GLN A 71 -13.00 -15.68 -1.58
C GLN A 71 -13.18 -14.40 -0.75
N LEU A 72 -13.95 -14.47 0.34
CA LEU A 72 -14.13 -13.37 1.28
C LEU A 72 -12.81 -12.96 1.93
N ASN A 73 -12.04 -13.92 2.44
CA ASN A 73 -10.73 -13.65 3.03
C ASN A 73 -9.79 -12.97 2.04
N GLN A 74 -9.74 -13.44 0.79
CA GLN A 74 -8.92 -12.83 -0.25
C GLN A 74 -9.33 -11.37 -0.53
N LYS A 75 -10.63 -11.11 -0.68
CA LYS A 75 -11.14 -9.74 -0.93
C LYS A 75 -10.91 -8.81 0.27
N GLN A 76 -11.04 -9.31 1.50
CA GLN A 76 -10.73 -8.52 2.70
C GLN A 76 -9.25 -8.15 2.79
N GLN A 77 -8.33 -9.07 2.48
CA GLN A 77 -6.90 -8.78 2.43
C GLN A 77 -6.56 -7.71 1.38
N LEU A 78 -7.19 -7.77 0.20
CA LEU A 78 -7.04 -6.75 -0.84
C LEU A 78 -7.53 -5.38 -0.35
N SER A 79 -8.66 -5.33 0.35
CA SER A 79 -9.19 -4.09 0.94
C SER A 79 -8.20 -3.46 1.93
N VAL A 80 -7.66 -4.26 2.85
CA VAL A 80 -6.68 -3.80 3.85
C VAL A 80 -5.40 -3.30 3.19
N ASN A 81 -4.91 -3.98 2.15
CA ASN A 81 -3.72 -3.54 1.43
C ASN A 81 -3.94 -2.21 0.71
N LEU A 82 -5.08 -2.03 0.04
CA LEU A 82 -5.43 -0.76 -0.61
C LEU A 82 -5.59 0.38 0.41
N GLN A 83 -6.19 0.10 1.56
CA GLN A 83 -6.30 1.07 2.66
C GLN A 83 -4.95 1.46 3.27
N ARG A 84 -3.93 0.62 3.19
CA ARG A 84 -2.56 0.95 3.65
C ARG A 84 -1.75 1.74 2.64
N ILE A 85 -1.98 1.52 1.34
CA ILE A 85 -1.27 2.23 0.27
C ILE A 85 -1.67 3.72 0.25
N SER A 86 -2.96 4.02 0.36
CA SER A 86 -3.49 5.39 0.35
C SER A 86 -2.85 6.37 1.36
N PRO A 87 -2.77 6.05 2.68
CA PRO A 87 -2.12 6.94 3.65
C PRO A 87 -0.61 7.02 3.46
N MET A 88 0.02 5.97 2.92
CA MET A 88 1.46 5.97 2.63
C MET A 88 1.78 6.86 1.42
N GLU A 89 0.92 6.88 0.40
CA GLU A 89 1.01 7.81 -0.73
C GLU A 89 0.85 9.27 -0.27
N GLN A 90 -0.11 9.55 0.63
CA GLN A 90 -0.26 10.89 1.20
C GLN A 90 0.97 11.33 2.00
N GLN A 91 1.52 10.48 2.86
CA GLN A 91 2.74 10.78 3.62
C GLN A 91 3.94 11.06 2.72
N VAL A 92 4.07 10.30 1.62
CA VAL A 92 5.14 10.53 0.64
C VAL A 92 4.96 11.88 -0.06
N GLU A 93 3.74 12.25 -0.43
CA GLU A 93 3.48 13.52 -1.10
C GLU A 93 3.68 14.73 -0.17
N GLU A 94 3.23 14.64 1.09
CA GLU A 94 3.52 15.66 2.11
C GLU A 94 5.03 15.82 2.33
N GLY A 95 5.76 14.71 2.40
CA GLY A 95 7.22 14.71 2.49
C GLY A 95 7.89 15.34 1.28
N ARG A 96 7.38 15.10 0.06
CA ARG A 96 7.86 15.71 -1.19
C ARG A 96 7.67 17.23 -1.16
N GLU A 97 6.51 17.73 -0.76
CA GLU A 97 6.27 19.18 -0.71
C GLU A 97 7.20 19.88 0.30
N LEU A 98 7.36 19.31 1.49
CA LEU A 98 8.29 19.85 2.50
C LEU A 98 9.74 19.87 1.98
N ALA A 99 10.17 18.77 1.37
CA ALA A 99 11.51 18.67 0.84
C ALA A 99 11.74 19.66 -0.32
N ARG A 100 10.71 19.98 -1.13
CA ARG A 100 10.80 20.95 -2.23
C ARG A 100 11.11 22.34 -1.71
N GLY A 101 10.38 22.78 -0.68
CA GLY A 101 10.63 24.07 -0.03
C GLY A 101 12.05 24.16 0.53
N HIS A 102 12.58 23.08 1.10
CA HIS A 102 13.98 23.03 1.52
C HIS A 102 14.97 23.11 0.35
N ALA A 103 14.72 22.40 -0.74
CA ALA A 103 15.57 22.42 -1.94
C ALA A 103 15.65 23.83 -2.57
N GLU A 104 14.51 24.51 -2.69
CA GLU A 104 14.43 25.89 -3.19
C GLU A 104 15.22 26.84 -2.29
N ARG A 105 15.03 26.75 -0.96
CA ARG A 105 15.76 27.57 0.00
C ARG A 105 17.27 27.33 -0.03
N ILE A 106 17.71 26.09 -0.20
CA ILE A 106 19.13 25.77 -0.39
C ILE A 106 19.67 26.46 -1.63
N ASN A 107 18.93 26.43 -2.74
CA ASN A 107 19.34 27.05 -3.99
C ASN A 107 19.43 28.58 -3.90
N GLU A 108 18.50 29.22 -3.19
CA GLU A 108 18.54 30.66 -2.91
C GLU A 108 19.77 31.03 -2.08
N LEU A 109 20.02 30.30 -0.99
CA LEU A 109 21.18 30.53 -0.13
C LEU A 109 22.50 30.30 -0.89
N ALA A 110 22.55 29.28 -1.76
CA ALA A 110 23.71 29.02 -2.60
C ALA A 110 23.98 30.16 -3.60
N ALA A 111 22.92 30.78 -4.15
CA ALA A 111 23.06 31.93 -5.03
C ALA A 111 23.61 33.16 -4.29
N GLN A 112 23.10 33.44 -3.09
CA GLN A 112 23.61 34.51 -2.23
C GLN A 112 25.08 34.28 -1.88
N LEU A 113 25.42 33.07 -1.42
CA LEU A 113 26.80 32.69 -1.09
C LEU A 113 27.73 32.79 -2.31
N SER A 114 27.25 32.42 -3.50
CA SER A 114 28.02 32.58 -4.74
C SER A 114 28.34 34.05 -5.05
N GLY A 115 27.41 34.97 -4.81
CA GLY A 115 27.63 36.41 -4.92
C GLY A 115 28.70 36.91 -3.96
N GLU A 116 28.54 36.61 -2.67
CA GLU A 116 29.48 36.99 -1.61
C GLU A 116 30.92 36.49 -1.89
N VAL A 117 31.04 35.23 -2.34
CA VAL A 117 32.35 34.65 -2.69
C VAL A 117 33.00 35.40 -3.87
N LYS A 118 32.21 35.82 -4.88
CA LYS A 118 32.72 36.60 -6.02
C LYS A 118 33.18 37.99 -5.61
N GLU A 119 32.43 38.66 -4.75
CA GLU A 119 32.80 39.97 -4.22
C GLU A 119 34.06 39.89 -3.36
N LEU A 120 34.14 38.90 -2.46
CA LEU A 120 35.34 38.63 -1.68
C LEU A 120 36.56 38.34 -2.57
N LYS A 121 36.38 37.58 -3.65
CA LYS A 121 37.43 37.33 -4.64
C LYS A 121 37.90 38.62 -5.30
N ALA A 122 36.97 39.49 -5.73
CA ALA A 122 37.31 40.75 -6.37
C ALA A 122 38.15 41.66 -5.45
N ILE A 123 37.76 41.75 -4.16
CA ILE A 123 38.54 42.47 -3.15
C ILE A 123 39.92 41.83 -2.98
N ALA A 124 39.98 40.50 -2.88
CA ALA A 124 41.23 39.79 -2.71
C ALA A 124 42.18 40.03 -3.90
N ASP A 125 41.69 39.96 -5.13
CA ASP A 125 42.48 40.26 -6.33
C ASP A 125 42.97 41.71 -6.34
N GLN A 126 42.12 42.67 -5.93
CA GLN A 126 42.46 44.09 -5.89
C GLN A 126 43.59 44.40 -4.90
N ILE A 127 43.54 43.83 -3.69
CA ILE A 127 44.51 44.17 -2.64
C ILE A 127 45.75 43.26 -2.62
N SER A 128 45.69 42.11 -3.29
CA SER A 128 46.78 41.11 -3.28
C SER A 128 48.17 41.69 -3.59
N PRO A 129 48.35 42.55 -4.61
CA PRO A 129 49.67 43.12 -4.91
C PRO A 129 50.23 43.96 -3.76
N SER A 130 49.42 44.88 -3.21
CA SER A 130 49.83 45.75 -2.10
C SER A 130 50.02 44.97 -0.81
N TYR A 131 49.17 43.98 -0.55
CA TYR A 131 49.26 43.11 0.61
C TYR A 131 50.58 42.31 0.60
N TRP A 132 50.99 41.79 -0.56
CA TRP A 132 52.26 41.10 -0.71
C TRP A 132 53.46 42.02 -0.45
N GLN A 133 53.42 43.26 -0.92
CA GLN A 133 54.50 44.23 -0.69
C GLN A 133 54.71 44.53 0.80
N VAL A 134 53.65 44.51 1.59
CA VAL A 134 53.71 44.81 3.04
C VAL A 134 54.01 43.56 3.86
N TYR A 135 53.37 42.44 3.54
CA TYR A 135 53.35 41.25 4.40
C TYR A 135 54.07 40.03 3.82
N TYR A 136 54.56 40.10 2.57
CA TYR A 136 55.29 39.04 1.86
C TYR A 136 54.58 37.67 1.85
N LYS A 137 53.25 37.69 1.88
CA LYS A 137 52.38 36.50 1.87
C LYS A 137 51.06 36.80 1.14
N PRO A 138 50.33 35.80 0.63
CA PRO A 138 49.06 36.05 -0.06
C PRO A 138 47.98 36.46 0.95
N PHE A 139 47.07 37.34 0.52
CA PHE A 139 45.96 37.81 1.37
C PHE A 139 44.93 36.70 1.62
N ILE A 140 44.37 36.12 0.55
CA ILE A 140 43.47 34.96 0.58
C ILE A 140 43.90 34.00 -0.52
N THR A 141 43.85 32.69 -0.24
CA THR A 141 44.12 31.62 -1.20
C THR A 141 42.90 30.70 -1.33
N GLY A 142 42.84 29.88 -2.38
CA GLY A 142 41.77 28.87 -2.55
C GLY A 142 40.63 29.24 -3.51
N PHE A 143 40.62 30.42 -4.12
CA PHE A 143 39.59 30.84 -5.08
C PHE A 143 39.50 30.01 -6.37
N LYS A 144 40.47 29.13 -6.66
CA LYS A 144 40.48 28.32 -7.90
C LYS A 144 39.47 27.15 -7.90
N SER A 145 38.93 26.77 -6.74
CA SER A 145 38.12 25.56 -6.59
C SER A 145 36.91 25.75 -5.66
N ILE A 146 36.36 26.96 -5.59
CA ILE A 146 35.19 27.20 -4.74
C ILE A 146 33.93 26.75 -5.46
N SER A 147 33.13 25.94 -4.77
CA SER A 147 31.84 25.48 -5.26
C SER A 147 30.78 25.60 -4.18
N VAL A 148 29.55 25.91 -4.58
CA VAL A 148 28.38 25.96 -3.70
C VAL A 148 27.44 24.79 -3.99
N PRO A 149 26.79 24.22 -2.97
CA PRO A 149 25.82 23.15 -3.16
C PRO A 149 24.58 23.68 -3.90
N TYR A 150 24.01 22.85 -4.76
CA TYR A 150 22.81 23.15 -5.53
C TYR A 150 21.97 21.88 -5.65
N VAL A 151 20.68 21.97 -5.35
CA VAL A 151 19.74 20.87 -5.49
C VAL A 151 19.12 20.92 -6.88
N ARG A 152 19.34 19.86 -7.66
CA ARG A 152 18.74 19.66 -8.99
C ARG A 152 17.64 18.60 -8.90
N SER A 153 16.51 18.85 -9.55
CA SER A 153 15.45 17.87 -9.75
C SER A 153 15.58 17.25 -11.14
N ASP A 154 15.80 15.94 -11.21
CA ASP A 154 15.85 15.14 -12.44
C ASP A 154 14.54 14.33 -12.62
N GLY A 155 13.40 15.01 -12.49
CA GLY A 155 12.08 14.38 -12.47
C GLY A 155 11.75 13.82 -11.09
N ASP A 156 11.80 12.49 -10.94
CA ASP A 156 11.41 11.81 -9.70
C ASP A 156 12.52 11.78 -8.63
N VAL A 157 13.76 12.11 -9.00
CA VAL A 157 14.93 12.03 -8.12
C VAL A 157 15.57 13.39 -7.99
N TRP A 158 15.86 13.79 -6.76
CA TRP A 158 16.59 15.01 -6.47
C TRP A 158 18.02 14.70 -6.07
N THR A 159 18.94 15.47 -6.63
CA THR A 159 20.37 15.28 -6.46
C THR A 159 21.03 16.57 -6.01
N ILE A 160 21.92 16.47 -5.02
CA ILE A 160 22.77 17.58 -4.59
C ILE A 160 24.03 17.58 -5.44
N VAL A 161 24.28 18.68 -6.15
CA VAL A 161 25.46 18.88 -7.00
C VAL A 161 26.23 20.13 -6.55
N ASN A 162 27.54 20.15 -6.76
CA ASN A 162 28.36 21.32 -6.46
C ASN A 162 28.52 22.17 -7.73
N ARG A 163 28.08 23.43 -7.68
CA ARG A 163 28.28 24.41 -8.76
C ARG A 163 29.51 25.25 -8.47
N VAL A 164 30.43 25.30 -9.43
CA VAL A 164 31.62 26.16 -9.35
C VAL A 164 31.19 27.62 -9.39
N VAL A 165 31.77 28.43 -8.49
CA VAL A 165 31.48 29.87 -8.33
C VAL A 165 32.47 30.72 -9.09
#